data_AF-A0A0L0IXJ4-F1
#
_entry.id   AF-A0A0L0IXJ4-F1
#
_cell.length_a   1.000
_cell.length_b   1.000
_cell.length_c   1.000
_cell.angle_alpha   90.00
_cell.angle_beta   90.00
_cell.angle_gamma   90.00
#
_symmetry.space_group_name_H-M   'P 1'
#
loop_
_entity.id
_entity.type
_entity.pdbx_description
1 polymer ?
#
loop_
_entity_poly.entity_id
_entity_poly.type
_entity_poly.pdbx_seq_one_letter_code
_entity_poly.pdbx_strand_id
1 'polypeptide(L)'
;MRDHYLFFLHFMKTGGTSFYRFLENNYAVGDYIADDKVRSIDLAEHDFADFSCEARRRSAERIRICAELAKYKLITKLHFSHLVIDDFRQLYPDLKVISVFRDPVDRVFSQIEHWRRIPDVHMKTVAPEMVSVINDVKRGELDKVLRCERDSHHANYLENHQAKRLAGYVGNAPADDILLETALKNLENIDLAGVTDRLDKFAEIISFNLGFYNTYSDENLNVTPQNAKLDPFERERLKDLLSEKNRIDAIVFEEAKKRFTRHVQDYHDALFQLRGGQRLRALAPGEEATFGMESALVGEGWQEREAGLGGGCARWGGPGPSSVLYPAIALQGETSIDFNIVSVINDEIYASMQIFINGSYAPHETSIRDGFLVASVKTRSSQDNTSGTRIEFRFSGVKSAFEAHGVPDHRRKTIALQSLQMRRND
;
A
#
# COMPACT_ATOMS: atom_id res chain seq x y z
N MET A 1 -2.65 -20.37 -14.81
CA MET A 1 -2.37 -19.65 -13.55
C MET A 1 -1.96 -20.69 -12.52
N ARG A 2 -0.93 -20.43 -11.71
CA ARG A 2 -0.58 -21.34 -10.61
C ARG A 2 -1.76 -21.43 -9.63
N ASP A 3 -2.00 -22.61 -9.07
CA ASP A 3 -3.03 -22.85 -8.04
C ASP A 3 -2.62 -22.22 -6.70
N HIS A 4 -2.59 -20.89 -6.65
CA HIS A 4 -2.29 -20.18 -5.42
C HIS A 4 -3.53 -20.14 -4.54
N TYR A 5 -3.38 -20.63 -3.31
CA TYR A 5 -4.33 -20.35 -2.24
C TYR A 5 -3.95 -19.02 -1.60
N LEU A 6 -4.90 -18.10 -1.55
CA LEU A 6 -4.73 -16.75 -1.02
C LEU A 6 -5.71 -16.51 0.13
N PHE A 7 -5.18 -16.06 1.25
CA PHE A 7 -5.94 -15.61 2.39
C PHE A 7 -5.75 -14.11 2.58
N PHE A 8 -6.80 -13.34 2.41
CA PHE A 8 -6.80 -11.91 2.73
C PHE A 8 -7.30 -11.70 4.16
N LEU A 9 -6.37 -11.46 5.10
CA LEU A 9 -6.70 -11.08 6.47
C LEU A 9 -7.25 -9.65 6.48
N HIS A 10 -8.56 -9.51 6.43
CA HIS A 10 -9.24 -8.24 6.22
C HIS A 10 -9.53 -7.53 7.56
N PHE A 11 -8.76 -6.49 7.88
CA PHE A 11 -9.07 -5.61 8.99
C PHE A 11 -10.16 -4.60 8.62
N MET A 12 -11.04 -4.28 9.58
CA MET A 12 -12.11 -3.33 9.34
C MET A 12 -11.53 -1.94 8.99
N LYS A 13 -12.08 -1.35 7.93
CA LYS A 13 -11.84 0.05 7.49
C LYS A 13 -10.43 0.33 6.95
N THR A 14 -9.73 -0.69 6.46
CA THR A 14 -8.42 -0.54 5.79
C THR A 14 -8.52 -0.54 4.26
N GLY A 15 -9.69 -0.23 3.70
CA GLY A 15 -9.93 -0.27 2.25
C GLY A 15 -10.17 -1.68 1.69
N GLY A 16 -10.35 -2.68 2.56
CA GLY A 16 -10.49 -4.07 2.13
C GLY A 16 -11.69 -4.36 1.24
N THR A 17 -12.78 -3.58 1.27
CA THR A 17 -13.90 -3.76 0.32
C THR A 17 -13.50 -3.56 -1.14
N SER A 18 -12.79 -2.47 -1.44
CA SER A 18 -12.30 -2.21 -2.80
C SER A 18 -11.25 -3.26 -3.17
N PHE A 19 -10.37 -3.58 -2.22
CA PHE A 19 -9.27 -4.50 -2.45
C PHE A 19 -9.72 -5.95 -2.67
N TYR A 20 -10.66 -6.49 -1.88
CA TYR A 20 -11.13 -7.85 -2.14
C TYR A 20 -11.88 -7.97 -3.46
N ARG A 21 -12.61 -6.94 -3.89
CA ARG A 21 -13.28 -6.96 -5.20
C ARG A 21 -12.27 -7.05 -6.33
N PHE A 22 -11.17 -6.31 -6.20
CA PHE A 22 -10.03 -6.46 -7.09
C PHE A 22 -9.49 -7.90 -7.08
N LEU A 23 -9.32 -8.53 -5.90
CA LEU A 23 -8.90 -9.93 -5.82
C LEU A 23 -9.90 -10.86 -6.51
N GLU A 24 -11.19 -10.78 -6.17
CA GLU A 24 -12.25 -11.67 -6.68
C GLU A 24 -12.37 -11.62 -8.21
N ASN A 25 -12.15 -10.46 -8.83
CA ASN A 25 -12.13 -10.32 -10.29
C ASN A 25 -11.01 -11.12 -10.98
N ASN A 26 -10.06 -11.68 -10.22
CA ASN A 26 -8.98 -12.53 -10.71
C ASN A 26 -9.20 -14.03 -10.39
N TYR A 27 -10.31 -14.40 -9.76
CA TYR A 27 -10.67 -15.79 -9.45
C TYR A 27 -11.96 -16.20 -10.16
N ALA A 28 -12.12 -17.49 -10.46
CA ALA A 28 -13.35 -17.99 -11.05
C ALA A 28 -14.50 -17.93 -10.02
N VAL A 29 -15.73 -17.80 -10.51
CA VAL A 29 -16.92 -17.95 -9.66
C VAL A 29 -16.87 -19.33 -9.01
N GLY A 30 -16.95 -19.38 -7.69
CA GLY A 30 -16.83 -20.61 -6.90
C GLY A 30 -15.45 -20.84 -6.27
N ASP A 31 -14.40 -20.16 -6.75
CA ASP A 31 -13.06 -20.21 -6.13
C ASP A 31 -12.95 -19.27 -4.92
N TYR A 32 -13.95 -18.43 -4.67
CA TYR A 32 -14.04 -17.52 -3.52
C TYR A 32 -15.43 -17.58 -2.86
N ILE A 33 -15.52 -17.04 -1.65
CA ILE A 33 -16.72 -17.10 -0.82
C ILE A 33 -17.76 -16.10 -1.34
N ALA A 34 -18.95 -16.60 -1.70
CA ALA A 34 -20.08 -15.78 -2.11
C ALA A 34 -20.69 -15.00 -0.93
N ASP A 35 -21.23 -13.82 -1.19
CA ASP A 35 -21.73 -12.87 -0.17
C ASP A 35 -22.82 -13.46 0.74
N ASP A 36 -23.65 -14.35 0.21
CA ASP A 36 -24.72 -15.02 0.95
C ASP A 36 -24.18 -16.01 1.99
N LYS A 37 -23.01 -16.60 1.74
CA LYS A 37 -22.33 -17.52 2.65
C LYS A 37 -21.52 -16.82 3.73
N VAL A 38 -21.03 -15.61 3.47
CA VAL A 38 -20.20 -14.84 4.42
C VAL A 38 -20.86 -14.72 5.78
N ARG A 39 -22.16 -14.38 5.84
CA ARG A 39 -22.88 -14.24 7.13
C ARG A 39 -22.90 -15.51 7.97
N SER A 40 -23.02 -16.67 7.34
CA SER A 40 -23.03 -17.95 8.05
C SER A 40 -21.66 -18.28 8.67
N ILE A 41 -20.59 -17.76 8.07
CA ILE A 41 -19.20 -17.98 8.50
C ILE A 41 -18.76 -16.90 9.50
N ASP A 42 -19.19 -15.65 9.33
CA ASP A 42 -18.90 -14.53 10.24
C ASP A 42 -19.40 -14.81 11.66
N LEU A 43 -20.57 -15.43 11.81
CA LEU A 43 -21.08 -15.82 13.13
C LEU A 43 -20.13 -16.78 13.85
N ALA A 44 -19.33 -17.54 13.10
CA ALA A 44 -18.37 -18.47 13.63
C ALA A 44 -17.00 -17.85 13.94
N GLU A 45 -16.77 -16.58 13.59
CA GLU A 45 -15.58 -15.82 14.02
C GLU A 45 -15.44 -15.83 15.55
N HIS A 46 -16.57 -15.79 16.28
CA HIS A 46 -16.59 -15.92 17.74
C HIS A 46 -16.03 -17.27 18.21
N ASP A 47 -16.20 -18.34 17.44
CA ASP A 47 -15.63 -19.66 17.76
C ASP A 47 -14.10 -19.68 17.63
N PHE A 48 -13.52 -18.77 16.85
CA PHE A 48 -12.06 -18.60 16.71
C PHE A 48 -11.47 -17.61 17.74
N ALA A 49 -12.30 -16.84 18.43
CA ALA A 49 -11.88 -15.72 19.28
C ALA A 49 -11.49 -16.10 20.72
N ASP A 50 -12.05 -17.18 21.27
CA ASP A 50 -11.92 -17.51 22.69
C ASP A 50 -10.77 -18.50 22.97
N PHE A 51 -9.77 -18.00 23.69
CA PHE A 51 -8.54 -18.72 24.00
C PHE A 51 -8.66 -19.62 25.24
N SER A 52 -8.78 -20.92 25.00
CA SER A 52 -8.00 -21.91 25.75
C SER A 52 -7.38 -22.93 24.79
N CYS A 53 -6.13 -23.35 25.02
CA CYS A 53 -5.42 -24.31 24.17
C CYS A 53 -6.12 -25.67 24.07
N GLU A 54 -6.97 -26.02 25.05
CA GLU A 54 -7.79 -27.23 25.03
C GLU A 54 -9.06 -27.08 24.17
N ALA A 55 -9.71 -25.91 24.17
CA ALA A 55 -10.83 -25.63 23.27
C ALA A 55 -10.40 -25.63 21.79
N ARG A 56 -9.18 -25.15 21.52
CA ARG A 56 -8.59 -25.06 20.16
C ARG A 56 -8.51 -26.39 19.42
N ARG A 57 -8.39 -27.54 20.10
CA ARG A 57 -8.19 -28.85 19.45
C ARG A 57 -9.47 -29.63 19.17
N ARG A 58 -10.64 -29.19 19.67
CA ARG A 58 -11.85 -30.05 19.72
C ARG A 58 -13.18 -29.40 19.34
N SER A 59 -13.23 -28.13 18.95
CA SER A 59 -14.45 -27.61 18.34
C SER A 59 -14.64 -28.27 16.97
N ALA A 60 -15.55 -29.25 16.89
CA ALA A 60 -15.96 -29.85 15.62
C ALA A 60 -16.42 -28.78 14.61
N GLU A 61 -16.95 -27.66 15.11
CA GLU A 61 -17.35 -26.51 14.32
C GLU A 61 -16.14 -25.80 13.68
N ARG A 62 -15.04 -25.59 14.41
CA ARG A 62 -13.80 -25.04 13.84
C ARG A 62 -13.27 -25.89 12.68
N ILE A 63 -13.18 -27.19 12.89
CA ILE A 63 -12.73 -28.14 11.84
C ILE A 63 -13.69 -28.08 10.65
N ARG A 64 -15.00 -28.04 10.90
CA ARG A 64 -16.03 -27.91 9.86
C ARG A 64 -15.89 -26.62 9.07
N ILE A 65 -15.64 -25.49 9.71
CA ILE A 65 -15.43 -24.19 9.06
C ILE A 65 -14.15 -24.20 8.24
N CYS A 66 -13.04 -24.67 8.81
CA CYS A 66 -11.79 -24.83 8.07
C CYS A 66 -12.00 -25.74 6.84
N ALA A 67 -12.74 -26.85 6.97
CA ALA A 67 -13.05 -27.76 5.87
C ALA A 67 -14.00 -27.14 4.82
N GLU A 68 -14.94 -26.28 5.23
CA GLU A 68 -15.80 -25.54 4.30
C GLU A 68 -14.98 -24.48 3.55
N LEU A 69 -14.17 -23.70 4.27
CA LEU A 69 -13.34 -22.64 3.73
C LEU A 69 -12.21 -23.18 2.85
N ALA A 70 -11.71 -24.37 3.16
CA ALA A 70 -10.72 -25.09 2.37
C ALA A 70 -11.16 -25.36 0.93
N LYS A 71 -12.46 -25.28 0.62
CA LYS A 71 -12.97 -25.44 -0.75
C LYS A 71 -12.64 -24.24 -1.66
N TYR A 72 -12.24 -23.12 -1.08
CA TYR A 72 -12.00 -21.88 -1.80
C TYR A 72 -10.50 -21.63 -1.96
N LYS A 73 -10.11 -21.15 -3.14
CA LYS A 73 -8.73 -20.71 -3.42
C LYS A 73 -8.48 -19.30 -2.88
N LEU A 74 -9.52 -18.46 -2.81
CA LEU A 74 -9.46 -17.14 -2.22
C LEU A 74 -10.39 -17.07 -1.01
N ILE A 75 -9.79 -16.94 0.17
CA ILE A 75 -10.50 -16.64 1.41
C ILE A 75 -10.39 -15.13 1.66
N THR A 76 -11.55 -14.48 1.68
CA THR A 76 -11.67 -13.02 1.74
C THR A 76 -13.00 -12.63 2.42
N LYS A 77 -13.24 -11.33 2.64
CA LYS A 77 -14.42 -10.71 3.26
C LYS A 77 -14.60 -10.93 4.77
N LEU A 78 -14.01 -11.99 5.32
CA LEU A 78 -14.12 -12.35 6.73
C LEU A 78 -13.19 -11.50 7.61
N HIS A 79 -13.66 -11.12 8.79
CA HIS A 79 -12.93 -10.27 9.74
C HIS A 79 -12.20 -11.09 10.83
N PHE A 80 -11.67 -12.24 10.43
CA PHE A 80 -10.97 -13.16 11.32
C PHE A 80 -9.77 -12.54 12.04
N SER A 81 -9.45 -13.12 13.19
CA SER A 81 -8.16 -12.89 13.83
C SER A 81 -7.08 -13.76 13.19
N HIS A 82 -5.81 -13.44 13.42
CA HIS A 82 -4.68 -14.17 12.83
C HIS A 82 -4.67 -15.66 13.16
N LEU A 83 -5.29 -16.10 14.26
CA LEU A 83 -5.23 -17.50 14.71
C LEU A 83 -5.69 -18.53 13.68
N VAL A 84 -6.61 -18.12 12.80
CA VAL A 84 -7.13 -19.01 11.78
C VAL A 84 -6.07 -19.35 10.71
N ILE A 85 -5.06 -18.49 10.53
CA ILE A 85 -4.02 -18.66 9.51
C ILE A 85 -3.22 -19.94 9.75
N ASP A 86 -2.87 -20.24 11.01
CA ASP A 86 -2.07 -21.43 11.33
C ASP A 86 -2.84 -22.72 11.00
N ASP A 87 -4.16 -22.74 11.19
CA ASP A 87 -4.99 -23.88 10.80
C ASP A 87 -5.02 -24.04 9.28
N PHE A 88 -5.18 -22.94 8.55
CA PHE A 88 -5.19 -22.99 7.09
C PHE A 88 -3.84 -23.40 6.52
N ARG A 89 -2.72 -22.96 7.12
CA ARG A 89 -1.38 -23.37 6.68
C ARG A 89 -1.08 -24.84 6.93
N GLN A 90 -1.71 -25.46 7.94
CA GLN A 90 -1.63 -26.91 8.12
C GLN A 90 -2.31 -27.68 6.97
N LEU A 91 -3.42 -27.13 6.44
CA LEU A 91 -4.14 -27.72 5.31
C LEU A 91 -3.50 -27.35 3.95
N TYR A 92 -2.94 -26.14 3.85
CA TYR A 92 -2.37 -25.54 2.66
C TYR A 92 -1.01 -24.93 2.99
N PRO A 93 0.08 -25.73 2.96
CA PRO A 93 1.43 -25.25 3.29
C PRO A 93 1.90 -24.07 2.42
N ASP A 94 1.39 -23.98 1.19
CA ASP A 94 1.71 -22.92 0.23
C ASP A 94 0.75 -21.71 0.30
N LEU A 95 -0.12 -21.65 1.31
CA LEU A 95 -1.07 -20.55 1.51
C LEU A 95 -0.33 -19.22 1.63
N LYS A 96 -0.66 -18.29 0.74
CA LYS A 96 -0.22 -16.90 0.83
C LYS A 96 -1.18 -16.10 1.66
N VAL A 97 -0.66 -15.40 2.66
CA VAL A 97 -1.44 -14.54 3.55
C VAL A 97 -1.09 -13.10 3.26
N ILE A 98 -2.10 -12.31 2.95
CA ILE A 98 -1.93 -10.89 2.67
C ILE A 98 -2.84 -10.06 3.57
N SER A 99 -2.44 -8.83 3.85
CA SER A 99 -3.28 -7.90 4.60
C SER A 99 -3.02 -6.45 4.19
N VAL A 100 -3.98 -5.57 4.49
CA VAL A 100 -3.87 -4.13 4.27
C VAL A 100 -4.07 -3.43 5.60
N PHE A 101 -3.11 -2.58 5.94
CA PHE A 101 -3.10 -1.78 7.15
C PHE A 101 -3.45 -0.33 6.85
N ARG A 102 -3.92 0.40 7.86
CA ARG A 102 -4.22 1.82 7.77
C ARG A 102 -3.66 2.55 8.97
N ASP A 103 -3.36 3.84 8.79
CA ASP A 103 -3.11 4.74 9.91
C ASP A 103 -4.21 4.55 10.99
N PRO A 104 -3.83 4.30 12.24
CA PRO A 104 -4.80 3.88 13.26
C PRO A 104 -5.87 4.94 13.55
N VAL A 105 -5.50 6.22 13.53
CA VAL A 105 -6.42 7.33 13.79
C VAL A 105 -7.40 7.47 12.63
N ASP A 106 -6.90 7.47 11.40
CA ASP A 106 -7.76 7.52 10.20
C ASP A 106 -8.69 6.31 10.07
N ARG A 107 -8.22 5.13 10.50
CA ARG A 107 -9.05 3.92 10.57
C ARG A 107 -10.21 4.12 11.55
N VAL A 108 -9.95 4.65 12.73
CA VAL A 108 -10.99 4.93 13.75
C VAL A 108 -12.00 5.96 13.23
N PHE A 109 -11.54 7.07 12.64
CA PHE A 109 -12.45 8.04 12.03
C PHE A 109 -13.31 7.40 10.94
N SER A 110 -12.72 6.57 10.08
CA SER A 110 -13.47 5.86 9.05
C SER A 110 -14.50 4.89 9.63
N GLN A 111 -14.23 4.28 10.79
CA GLN A 111 -15.17 3.43 11.51
C GLN A 111 -16.34 4.22 12.09
N ILE A 112 -16.06 5.35 12.74
CA ILE A 112 -17.07 6.25 13.31
C ILE A 112 -18.02 6.75 12.22
N GLU A 113 -17.47 7.27 11.12
CA GLU A 113 -18.25 7.76 9.99
C GLU A 113 -19.07 6.65 9.32
N HIS A 114 -18.51 5.43 9.26
CA HIS A 114 -19.24 4.28 8.79
C HIS A 114 -20.46 3.96 9.65
N TRP A 115 -20.31 3.95 10.98
CA TRP A 115 -21.43 3.70 11.89
C TRP A 115 -22.48 4.80 11.86
N ARG A 116 -22.07 6.07 11.76
CA ARG A 116 -23.00 7.21 11.61
C ARG A 116 -23.89 7.09 10.38
N ARG A 117 -23.38 6.54 9.27
CA ARG A 117 -24.15 6.35 8.02
C ARG A 117 -25.01 5.09 7.94
N ILE A 118 -24.89 4.14 8.88
CA ILE A 118 -25.72 2.92 8.83
C ILE A 118 -27.20 3.32 9.02
N PRO A 119 -28.08 3.02 8.04
CA PRO A 119 -29.51 3.28 8.18
C PRO A 119 -30.12 2.44 9.30
N ASP A 120 -31.09 3.01 10.02
CA ASP A 120 -31.73 2.32 11.16
C ASP A 120 -32.40 0.99 10.73
N VAL A 121 -32.86 0.90 9.47
CA VAL A 121 -33.41 -0.35 8.90
C VAL A 121 -32.39 -1.49 8.85
N HIS A 122 -31.09 -1.19 8.68
CA HIS A 122 -30.03 -2.21 8.65
C HIS A 122 -29.63 -2.70 10.05
N MET A 123 -29.95 -1.94 11.11
CA MET A 123 -29.66 -2.32 12.50
C MET A 123 -30.36 -3.62 12.90
N LYS A 124 -31.48 -3.96 12.25
CA LYS A 124 -32.19 -5.23 12.47
C LYS A 124 -31.37 -6.48 12.16
N THR A 125 -30.30 -6.33 11.38
CA THR A 125 -29.39 -7.42 10.99
C THR A 125 -28.05 -7.38 11.73
N VAL A 126 -27.87 -6.43 12.64
CA VAL A 126 -26.66 -6.26 13.44
C VAL A 126 -26.90 -6.87 14.82
N ALA A 127 -25.87 -7.48 15.41
CA ALA A 127 -25.93 -8.04 16.76
C ALA A 127 -26.34 -6.95 17.78
N PRO A 128 -27.19 -7.27 18.79
CA PRO A 128 -27.71 -6.28 19.74
C PRO A 128 -26.64 -5.44 20.44
N GLU A 129 -25.52 -6.06 20.81
CA GLU A 129 -24.39 -5.43 21.49
C GLU A 129 -23.77 -4.35 20.59
N MET A 130 -23.63 -4.67 19.30
CA MET A 130 -23.11 -3.74 18.30
C MET A 130 -24.11 -2.63 17.95
N VAL A 131 -25.42 -2.90 18.03
CA VAL A 131 -26.45 -1.85 17.88
C VAL A 131 -26.30 -0.79 18.97
N SER A 132 -25.99 -1.18 20.22
CA SER A 132 -25.72 -0.22 21.29
C SER A 132 -24.51 0.66 20.95
N VAL A 133 -23.38 0.04 20.59
CA VAL A 133 -22.15 0.75 20.21
C VAL A 133 -22.37 1.73 19.05
N ILE A 134 -23.10 1.31 18.01
CA ILE A 134 -23.41 2.19 16.88
C ILE A 134 -24.27 3.37 17.33
N ASN A 135 -25.30 3.14 18.15
CA ASN A 135 -26.16 4.21 18.63
C ASN A 135 -25.41 5.22 19.50
N ASP A 136 -24.50 4.76 20.35
CA ASP A 136 -23.64 5.62 21.18
C ASP A 136 -22.75 6.50 20.29
N VAL A 137 -22.17 5.96 19.23
CA VAL A 137 -21.36 6.75 18.27
C VAL A 137 -22.21 7.68 17.39
N LYS A 138 -23.43 7.25 17.04
CA LYS A 138 -24.33 7.98 16.14
C LYS A 138 -25.03 9.15 16.83
N ARG A 139 -25.34 9.02 18.12
CA ARG A 139 -26.18 9.98 18.87
C ARG A 139 -25.51 10.54 20.11
N GLY A 140 -24.47 9.87 20.62
CA GLY A 140 -23.76 10.28 21.83
C GLY A 140 -22.64 11.28 21.57
N GLU A 141 -22.06 11.75 22.67
CA GLU A 141 -20.88 12.61 22.68
C GLU A 141 -19.62 11.75 22.50
N LEU A 142 -18.87 11.97 21.42
CA LEU A 142 -17.74 11.10 21.06
C LEU A 142 -16.67 11.02 22.14
N ASP A 143 -16.39 12.07 22.92
CA ASP A 143 -15.44 11.96 24.03
C ASP A 143 -15.83 10.91 25.04
N LYS A 144 -17.10 10.86 25.41
CA LYS A 144 -17.59 9.89 26.40
C LYS A 144 -17.47 8.49 25.84
N VAL A 145 -17.82 8.31 24.58
CA VAL A 145 -17.70 7.03 23.87
C VAL A 145 -16.24 6.58 23.79
N LEU A 146 -15.32 7.49 23.46
CA LEU A 146 -13.91 7.18 23.29
C LEU A 146 -13.16 7.03 24.62
N ARG A 147 -13.64 7.60 25.73
CA ARG A 147 -13.05 7.48 27.08
C ARG A 147 -13.61 6.30 27.88
N CYS A 148 -14.34 5.40 27.23
CA CYS A 148 -14.82 4.18 27.85
C CYS A 148 -13.67 3.31 28.40
N GLU A 149 -14.03 2.40 29.30
CA GLU A 149 -13.12 1.40 29.85
C GLU A 149 -12.60 0.46 28.75
N ARG A 150 -11.37 -0.03 28.95
CA ARG A 150 -10.62 -0.87 27.99
C ARG A 150 -11.36 -2.15 27.58
N ASP A 151 -12.19 -2.68 28.47
CA ASP A 151 -12.93 -3.94 28.26
C ASP A 151 -14.35 -3.70 27.73
N SER A 152 -14.69 -2.46 27.39
CA SER A 152 -15.99 -2.13 26.79
C SER A 152 -16.07 -2.62 25.33
N HIS A 153 -17.29 -2.87 24.86
CA HIS A 153 -17.53 -3.20 23.45
C HIS A 153 -16.99 -2.13 22.49
N HIS A 154 -17.00 -0.85 22.88
CA HIS A 154 -16.42 0.24 22.09
C HIS A 154 -14.92 0.04 21.86
N ALA A 155 -14.17 -0.27 22.92
CA ALA A 155 -12.73 -0.45 22.88
C ALA A 155 -12.31 -1.63 21.97
N ASN A 156 -13.16 -2.65 21.79
CA ASN A 156 -12.89 -3.79 20.89
C ASN A 156 -12.80 -3.39 19.41
N TYR A 157 -13.52 -2.34 19.01
CA TYR A 157 -13.56 -1.89 17.61
C TYR A 157 -12.76 -0.61 17.37
N LEU A 158 -12.57 0.22 18.42
CA LEU A 158 -11.97 1.55 18.31
C LEU A 158 -10.53 1.63 18.84
N GLU A 159 -10.07 0.67 19.64
CA GLU A 159 -8.74 0.71 20.29
C GLU A 159 -7.87 -0.47 19.89
N ASN A 160 -6.70 -0.16 19.34
CA ASN A 160 -5.68 -1.12 18.92
C ASN A 160 -6.26 -2.29 18.10
N HIS A 161 -7.23 -1.99 17.22
CA HIS A 161 -8.02 -3.02 16.54
C HIS A 161 -7.15 -3.88 15.62
N GLN A 162 -6.23 -3.26 14.86
CA GLN A 162 -5.37 -4.01 13.93
C GLN A 162 -4.43 -4.94 14.70
N ALA A 163 -3.83 -4.46 15.79
CA ALA A 163 -2.96 -5.23 16.67
C ALA A 163 -3.72 -6.34 17.39
N LYS A 164 -4.93 -6.08 17.92
CA LYS A 164 -5.80 -7.12 18.52
C LYS A 164 -6.06 -8.25 17.54
N ARG A 165 -6.56 -7.92 16.34
CA ARG A 165 -6.86 -8.91 15.31
C ARG A 165 -5.64 -9.67 14.86
N LEU A 166 -4.51 -8.98 14.65
CA LEU A 166 -3.25 -9.60 14.28
C LEU A 166 -2.67 -10.49 15.39
N ALA A 167 -2.87 -10.14 16.66
CA ALA A 167 -2.45 -10.95 17.79
C ALA A 167 -3.41 -12.12 18.10
N GLY A 168 -4.58 -12.16 17.46
CA GLY A 168 -5.56 -13.23 17.62
C GLY A 168 -6.77 -12.89 18.49
N TYR A 169 -6.86 -11.68 19.04
CA TYR A 169 -7.91 -11.27 19.97
C TYR A 169 -9.06 -10.54 19.26
N VAL A 170 -10.30 -10.90 19.60
CA VAL A 170 -11.53 -10.29 19.04
C VAL A 170 -12.25 -9.43 20.08
N GLY A 171 -12.03 -9.71 21.37
CA GLY A 171 -12.56 -8.95 22.49
C GLY A 171 -11.44 -8.43 23.40
N ASN A 172 -11.43 -8.93 24.64
CA ASN A 172 -10.45 -8.53 25.63
C ASN A 172 -9.03 -8.86 25.17
N ALA A 173 -8.18 -7.84 25.22
CA ALA A 173 -6.78 -7.96 24.88
C ALA A 173 -5.95 -8.17 26.15
N PRO A 174 -4.80 -8.86 26.06
CA PRO A 174 -3.87 -8.96 27.17
C PRO A 174 -3.26 -7.59 27.48
N ALA A 175 -2.29 -7.57 28.41
CA ALA A 175 -1.45 -6.42 28.64
C ALA A 175 -0.77 -5.92 27.33
N ASP A 176 -0.48 -4.62 27.27
CA ASP A 176 -0.02 -3.94 26.06
C ASP A 176 1.28 -4.51 25.48
N ASP A 177 2.20 -4.92 26.34
CA ASP A 177 3.47 -5.56 25.99
C ASP A 177 3.23 -6.91 25.30
N ILE A 178 2.39 -7.76 25.88
CA ILE A 178 2.02 -9.07 25.32
C ILE A 178 1.27 -8.88 23.99
N LEU A 179 0.35 -7.90 23.92
CA LEU A 179 -0.39 -7.60 22.71
C LEU A 179 0.55 -7.17 21.58
N LEU A 180 1.46 -6.23 21.86
CA LEU A 180 2.41 -5.71 20.88
C LEU A 180 3.36 -6.81 20.40
N GLU A 181 3.97 -7.57 21.32
CA GLU A 181 4.90 -8.65 21.00
C GLU A 181 4.21 -9.70 20.09
N THR A 182 3.00 -10.14 20.48
CA THR A 182 2.24 -11.13 19.72
C THR A 182 1.84 -10.59 18.34
N ALA A 183 1.40 -9.34 18.25
CA ALA A 183 1.02 -8.71 16.99
C ALA A 183 2.22 -8.59 16.03
N LEU A 184 3.38 -8.13 16.51
CA LEU A 184 4.59 -8.00 15.69
C LEU A 184 5.11 -9.37 15.23
N LYS A 185 5.10 -10.36 16.13
CA LYS A 185 5.43 -11.74 15.76
C LYS A 185 4.49 -12.28 14.68
N ASN A 186 3.18 -12.08 14.84
CA ASN A 186 2.21 -12.52 13.84
C ASN A 186 2.27 -11.71 12.55
N LEU A 187 2.76 -10.46 12.58
CA LEU A 187 3.04 -9.71 11.37
C LEU A 187 4.09 -10.43 10.51
N GLU A 188 5.11 -11.08 11.09
CA GLU A 188 6.10 -11.93 10.39
C GLU A 188 5.46 -13.06 9.58
N ASN A 189 4.27 -13.50 9.99
CA ASN A 189 3.52 -14.53 9.31
C ASN A 189 2.63 -14.00 8.16
N ILE A 190 2.61 -12.69 7.89
CA ILE A 190 1.94 -12.12 6.71
C ILE A 190 2.95 -12.05 5.56
N ASP A 191 2.67 -12.78 4.46
CA ASP A 191 3.55 -12.84 3.30
C ASP A 191 3.70 -11.48 2.60
N LEU A 192 2.61 -10.74 2.45
CA LEU A 192 2.61 -9.40 1.85
C LEU A 192 1.71 -8.45 2.66
N ALA A 193 2.30 -7.38 3.16
CA ALA A 193 1.60 -6.32 3.89
C ALA A 193 1.48 -5.05 3.03
N GLY A 194 0.26 -4.59 2.81
CA GLY A 194 -0.07 -3.34 2.11
C GLY A 194 -0.50 -2.24 3.06
N VAL A 195 -0.59 -1.02 2.53
CA VAL A 195 -1.12 0.15 3.25
C VAL A 195 -2.24 0.82 2.46
N THR A 196 -3.27 1.32 3.14
CA THR A 196 -4.50 1.83 2.52
C THR A 196 -4.25 3.01 1.56
N ASP A 197 -3.29 3.88 1.87
CA ASP A 197 -2.94 5.07 1.08
C ASP A 197 -2.16 4.74 -0.20
N ARG A 198 -1.75 3.47 -0.39
CA ARG A 198 -1.01 2.97 -1.56
C ARG A 198 -1.57 1.63 -2.06
N LEU A 199 -2.91 1.49 -2.01
CA LEU A 199 -3.61 0.27 -2.42
C LEU A 199 -3.41 -0.08 -3.90
N ASP A 200 -3.34 0.95 -4.75
CA ASP A 200 -2.99 0.84 -6.17
C ASP A 200 -1.65 0.10 -6.36
N LYS A 201 -0.62 0.55 -5.64
CA LYS A 201 0.72 -0.05 -5.72
C LYS A 201 0.76 -1.43 -5.08
N PHE A 202 0.01 -1.64 -3.99
CA PHE A 202 -0.11 -2.96 -3.40
C PHE A 202 -0.79 -3.96 -4.34
N ALA A 203 -1.82 -3.53 -5.07
CA ALA A 203 -2.47 -4.33 -6.10
C ALA A 203 -1.52 -4.68 -7.26
N GLU A 204 -0.65 -3.75 -7.70
CA GLU A 204 0.40 -4.07 -8.68
C GLU A 204 1.36 -5.15 -8.19
N ILE A 205 1.84 -5.04 -6.94
CA ILE A 205 2.73 -6.04 -6.33
C ILE A 205 2.05 -7.40 -6.28
N ILE A 206 0.78 -7.45 -5.88
CA ILE A 206 0.00 -8.69 -5.81
C ILE A 206 -0.22 -9.27 -7.19
N SER A 207 -0.61 -8.44 -8.17
CA SER A 207 -0.76 -8.87 -9.56
C SER A 207 0.52 -9.48 -10.10
N PHE A 208 1.66 -8.84 -9.84
CA PHE A 208 2.95 -9.36 -10.24
C PHE A 208 3.29 -10.70 -9.59
N ASN A 209 3.14 -10.80 -8.26
CA ASN A 209 3.50 -11.99 -7.50
C ASN A 209 2.59 -13.19 -7.82
N LEU A 210 1.31 -12.95 -8.10
CA LEU A 210 0.32 -14.00 -8.37
C LEU A 210 0.06 -14.23 -9.87
N GLY A 211 0.62 -13.39 -10.73
CA GLY A 211 0.42 -13.45 -12.18
C GLY A 211 -0.96 -12.99 -12.64
N PHE A 212 -1.56 -12.01 -11.95
CA PHE A 212 -2.78 -11.34 -12.40
C PHE A 212 -2.46 -10.27 -13.44
N TYR A 213 -3.41 -9.99 -14.33
CA TYR A 213 -3.25 -9.02 -15.43
C TYR A 213 -4.18 -7.81 -15.33
N ASN A 214 -4.95 -7.72 -14.24
CA ASN A 214 -5.92 -6.64 -14.06
C ASN A 214 -5.28 -5.39 -13.43
N THR A 215 -5.67 -4.23 -13.92
CA THR A 215 -5.37 -2.94 -13.29
C THR A 215 -6.32 -2.69 -12.12
N TYR A 216 -5.78 -2.23 -10.99
CA TYR A 216 -6.60 -1.77 -9.88
C TYR A 216 -7.33 -0.50 -10.28
N SER A 217 -8.66 -0.51 -10.22
CA SER A 217 -9.46 0.70 -10.42
C SER A 217 -9.59 1.43 -9.09
N ASP A 218 -9.11 2.67 -9.04
CA ASP A 218 -9.24 3.55 -7.88
C ASP A 218 -10.63 4.23 -7.81
N GLU A 219 -11.63 3.65 -8.46
CA GLU A 219 -13.01 4.09 -8.29
C GLU A 219 -13.40 3.97 -6.81
N ASN A 220 -13.59 5.13 -6.17
CA ASN A 220 -14.03 5.22 -4.80
C ASN A 220 -15.47 4.71 -4.67
N LEU A 221 -15.65 3.39 -4.58
CA LEU A 221 -16.96 2.74 -4.44
C LEU A 221 -17.63 3.04 -3.08
N ASN A 222 -16.89 3.65 -2.14
CA ASN A 222 -17.32 3.95 -0.78
C ASN A 222 -17.07 5.42 -0.40
N VAL A 223 -17.49 6.38 -1.23
CA VAL A 223 -17.45 7.80 -0.83
C VAL A 223 -18.40 8.02 0.35
N THR A 224 -17.86 8.40 1.50
CA THR A 224 -18.66 8.80 2.67
C THR A 224 -19.47 10.06 2.32
N PRO A 225 -20.82 10.03 2.44
CA PRO A 225 -21.65 11.21 2.28
C PRO A 225 -21.19 12.35 3.18
N GLN A 226 -21.26 13.59 2.72
CA GLN A 226 -20.72 14.74 3.46
C GLN A 226 -21.35 14.91 4.85
N ASN A 227 -22.64 14.57 5.01
CA ASN A 227 -23.36 14.62 6.29
C ASN A 227 -22.96 13.52 7.29
N ALA A 228 -22.28 12.48 6.83
CA ALA A 228 -21.75 11.42 7.70
C ALA A 228 -20.29 11.65 8.10
N LYS A 229 -19.61 12.62 7.46
CA LYS A 229 -18.23 12.96 7.80
C LYS A 229 -18.17 13.70 9.13
N LEU A 230 -17.11 13.43 9.88
CA LEU A 230 -16.78 14.21 11.06
C LEU A 230 -16.38 15.62 10.65
N ASP A 231 -16.83 16.60 11.43
CA ASP A 231 -16.39 17.98 11.25
C ASP A 231 -14.85 18.08 11.43
N PRO A 232 -14.13 18.87 10.61
CA PRO A 232 -12.67 18.99 10.72
C PRO A 232 -12.18 19.43 12.10
N PHE A 233 -12.91 20.31 12.81
CA PHE A 233 -12.55 20.72 14.16
C PHE A 233 -12.78 19.58 15.16
N GLU A 234 -13.86 18.80 15.01
CA GLU A 234 -14.08 17.59 15.81
C GLU A 234 -12.97 16.56 15.60
N ARG A 235 -12.51 16.36 14.35
CA ARG A 235 -11.37 15.46 14.03
C ARG A 235 -10.09 15.91 14.71
N GLU A 236 -9.71 17.18 14.58
CA GLU A 236 -8.46 17.69 15.16
C GLU A 236 -8.47 17.54 16.68
N ARG A 237 -9.60 17.88 17.33
CA ARG A 237 -9.76 17.78 18.79
C ARG A 237 -9.63 16.35 19.33
N LEU A 238 -10.06 15.33 18.57
CA LEU A 238 -10.03 13.94 18.99
C LEU A 238 -8.71 13.23 18.67
N LYS A 239 -7.84 13.84 17.86
CA LYS A 239 -6.63 13.22 17.31
C LYS A 239 -5.68 12.71 18.39
N ASP A 240 -5.41 13.50 19.43
CA ASP A 240 -4.50 13.12 20.51
C ASP A 240 -5.04 11.95 21.34
N LEU A 241 -6.34 11.98 21.66
CA LEU A 241 -7.01 10.90 22.38
C LEU A 241 -6.94 9.59 21.60
N LEU A 242 -7.22 9.64 20.30
CA LEU A 242 -7.18 8.46 19.44
C LEU A 242 -5.76 7.95 19.24
N SER A 243 -4.77 8.84 19.15
CA SER A 243 -3.36 8.48 19.04
C SER A 243 -2.90 7.71 20.28
N GLU A 244 -3.22 8.17 21.49
CA GLU A 244 -2.88 7.46 22.73
C GLU A 244 -3.58 6.10 22.80
N LYS A 245 -4.89 6.05 22.52
CA LYS A 245 -5.67 4.81 22.57
C LYS A 245 -5.29 3.78 21.50
N ASN A 246 -4.63 4.21 20.43
CA ASN A 246 -4.19 3.35 19.33
C ASN A 246 -2.66 3.30 19.18
N ARG A 247 -1.92 3.53 20.27
CA ARG A 247 -0.45 3.54 20.26
C ARG A 247 0.19 2.22 19.81
N ILE A 248 -0.44 1.08 20.10
CA ILE A 248 0.07 -0.24 19.69
C ILE A 248 -0.18 -0.43 18.19
N ASP A 249 -1.39 -0.08 17.72
CA ASP A 249 -1.69 -0.06 16.29
C ASP A 249 -0.71 0.85 15.53
N ALA A 250 -0.28 1.97 16.10
CA ALA A 250 0.70 2.86 15.46
C ALA A 250 2.06 2.18 15.26
N ILE A 251 2.55 1.45 16.27
CA ILE A 251 3.81 0.70 16.16
C ILE A 251 3.67 -0.42 15.11
N VAL A 252 2.58 -1.18 15.14
CA VAL A 252 2.31 -2.26 14.16
C VAL A 252 2.19 -1.69 12.74
N PHE A 253 1.51 -0.55 12.58
CA PHE A 253 1.34 0.13 11.29
C PHE A 253 2.68 0.59 10.71
N GLU A 254 3.55 1.20 11.51
CA GLU A 254 4.88 1.61 11.04
C GLU A 254 5.74 0.42 10.62
N GLU A 255 5.65 -0.71 11.31
CA GLU A 255 6.34 -1.93 10.89
C GLU A 255 5.77 -2.52 9.59
N ALA A 256 4.44 -2.54 9.45
CA ALA A 256 3.79 -2.94 8.20
C ALA A 256 4.19 -2.03 7.02
N LYS A 257 4.32 -0.72 7.26
CA LYS A 257 4.73 0.28 6.26
C LYS A 257 6.18 0.09 5.81
N LYS A 258 7.11 -0.24 6.73
CA LYS A 258 8.49 -0.61 6.37
C LYS A 258 8.52 -1.85 5.48
N ARG A 259 7.72 -2.88 5.80
CA ARG A 259 7.62 -4.09 4.98
C ARG A 259 7.03 -3.81 3.62
N PHE A 260 5.96 -3.02 3.55
CA PHE A 260 5.39 -2.56 2.28
C PHE A 260 6.45 -1.88 1.41
N THR A 261 7.27 -0.99 2.01
CA THR A 261 8.37 -0.32 1.30
C THR A 261 9.38 -1.33 0.75
N ARG A 262 9.71 -2.38 1.51
CA ARG A 262 10.56 -3.49 1.02
C ARG A 262 9.89 -4.25 -0.13
N HIS A 263 8.60 -4.58 -0.03
CA HIS A 263 7.88 -5.26 -1.10
C HIS A 263 7.83 -4.44 -2.40
N VAL A 264 7.72 -3.12 -2.31
CA VAL A 264 7.81 -2.22 -3.47
C VAL A 264 9.19 -2.34 -4.12
N GLN A 265 10.25 -2.33 -3.32
CA GLN A 265 11.62 -2.49 -3.81
C GLN A 265 11.84 -3.88 -4.45
N ASP A 266 11.42 -4.96 -3.77
CA ASP A 266 11.53 -6.33 -4.29
C ASP A 266 10.77 -6.50 -5.62
N TYR A 267 9.60 -5.90 -5.73
CA TYR A 267 8.80 -5.88 -6.96
C TYR A 267 9.54 -5.16 -8.10
N HIS A 268 10.16 -4.01 -7.82
CA HIS A 268 10.94 -3.27 -8.82
C HIS A 268 12.19 -4.05 -9.25
N ASP A 269 12.90 -4.66 -8.30
CA ASP A 269 14.07 -5.50 -8.59
C ASP A 269 13.67 -6.74 -9.41
N ALA A 270 12.53 -7.37 -9.11
CA ALA A 270 12.03 -8.53 -9.85
C ALA A 270 11.55 -8.17 -11.27
N LEU A 271 10.86 -7.04 -11.43
CA LEU A 271 10.52 -6.50 -12.75
C LEU A 271 11.76 -6.26 -13.61
N PHE A 272 12.82 -5.76 -12.97
CA PHE A 272 14.11 -5.57 -13.60
C PHE A 272 14.72 -6.91 -14.05
N GLN A 273 14.71 -7.93 -13.17
CA GLN A 273 15.25 -9.26 -13.49
C GLN A 273 14.48 -10.01 -14.59
N LEU A 274 13.14 -9.95 -14.60
CA LEU A 274 12.31 -10.64 -15.60
C LEU A 274 12.52 -10.14 -17.03
N ARG A 275 13.07 -8.94 -17.22
CA ARG A 275 13.40 -8.40 -18.55
C ARG A 275 14.70 -8.95 -19.16
N GLY A 276 15.28 -10.00 -18.60
CA GLY A 276 16.33 -10.79 -19.27
C GLY A 276 17.51 -11.21 -18.39
N GLY A 277 17.38 -11.16 -17.06
CA GLY A 277 18.42 -11.66 -16.15
C GLY A 277 19.76 -10.95 -16.29
N GLN A 278 19.80 -9.74 -16.87
CA GLN A 278 21.01 -8.94 -16.88
C GLN A 278 21.37 -8.68 -15.42
N ARG A 279 22.48 -9.29 -14.96
CA ARG A 279 23.09 -8.92 -13.70
C ARG A 279 23.22 -7.40 -13.70
N LEU A 280 22.69 -6.76 -12.66
CA LEU A 280 22.91 -5.34 -12.43
C LEU A 280 24.41 -5.08 -12.54
N ARG A 281 24.79 -4.18 -13.45
CA ARG A 281 26.19 -3.83 -13.65
C ARG A 281 26.57 -2.82 -12.58
N ALA A 282 27.58 -3.13 -11.78
CA ALA A 282 28.25 -2.10 -11.00
C ALA A 282 29.25 -1.37 -11.91
N LEU A 283 29.28 -0.04 -11.85
CA LEU A 283 30.31 0.75 -12.53
C LEU A 283 31.63 0.60 -11.76
N ALA A 284 32.74 0.38 -12.47
CA ALA A 284 34.09 0.50 -11.91
C ALA A 284 34.43 1.99 -11.63
N PRO A 285 35.38 2.29 -10.72
CA PRO A 285 35.87 3.66 -10.53
C PRO A 285 36.31 4.30 -11.86
N GLY A 286 35.85 5.53 -12.12
CA GLY A 286 36.07 6.26 -13.38
C GLY A 286 35.18 5.83 -14.55
N GLU A 287 34.40 4.75 -14.42
CA GLU A 287 33.54 4.24 -15.48
C GLU A 287 32.26 5.08 -15.63
N GLU A 288 31.81 5.23 -16.88
CA GLU A 288 30.58 5.93 -17.25
C GLU A 288 29.59 5.00 -17.96
N ALA A 289 28.30 5.22 -17.71
CA ALA A 289 27.20 4.60 -18.44
C ALA A 289 26.15 5.64 -18.82
N THR A 290 25.72 5.60 -20.08
CA THR A 290 24.69 6.51 -20.63
C THR A 290 23.43 5.72 -20.98
N PHE A 291 22.28 6.26 -20.60
CA PHE A 291 20.97 5.72 -20.90
C PHE A 291 20.16 6.76 -21.65
N GLY A 292 19.92 6.54 -22.94
CA GLY A 292 19.09 7.40 -23.76
C GLY A 292 17.63 6.96 -23.81
N MET A 293 16.73 7.92 -24.03
CA MET A 293 15.27 7.70 -24.07
C MET A 293 14.79 7.06 -25.38
N GLU A 294 15.67 6.97 -26.39
CA GLU A 294 15.48 6.15 -27.60
C GLU A 294 15.41 4.66 -27.27
N SER A 295 16.09 4.21 -26.22
CA SER A 295 16.14 2.81 -25.80
C SER A 295 14.82 2.35 -25.16
N ALA A 296 14.71 1.05 -24.88
CA ALA A 296 13.59 0.53 -24.10
C ALA A 296 13.64 1.11 -22.69
N LEU A 297 12.58 1.80 -22.28
CA LEU A 297 12.53 2.43 -20.97
C LEU A 297 12.08 1.40 -19.92
N VAL A 298 12.82 1.35 -18.81
CA VAL A 298 12.37 0.69 -17.57
C VAL A 298 12.04 1.82 -16.61
N GLY A 299 10.75 2.12 -16.47
CA GLY A 299 10.29 3.28 -15.75
C GLY A 299 8.78 3.40 -15.71
N GLU A 300 8.29 4.27 -14.82
CA GLU A 300 6.88 4.61 -14.62
C GLU A 300 6.68 6.11 -14.84
N GLY A 301 5.49 6.54 -15.26
CA GLY A 301 5.18 7.97 -15.41
C GLY A 301 5.94 8.66 -16.55
N TRP A 302 6.11 7.96 -17.69
CA TRP A 302 6.71 8.52 -18.91
C TRP A 302 5.76 8.35 -20.09
N GLN A 303 5.69 9.37 -20.93
CA GLN A 303 4.97 9.35 -22.19
C GLN A 303 5.77 8.58 -23.27
N GLU A 304 5.14 8.41 -24.43
CA GLU A 304 5.76 7.88 -25.63
C GLU A 304 7.00 8.66 -26.09
N ARG A 305 7.80 8.03 -26.95
CA ARG A 305 8.98 8.65 -27.56
C ARG A 305 8.56 9.81 -28.46
N GLU A 306 9.19 10.96 -28.26
CA GLU A 306 9.10 12.11 -29.17
C GLU A 306 10.45 12.33 -29.85
N ALA A 307 10.43 12.33 -31.18
CA ALA A 307 11.60 12.65 -31.99
C ALA A 307 11.68 14.15 -32.25
N GLY A 308 12.91 14.68 -32.39
CA GLY A 308 13.16 16.07 -32.81
C GLY A 308 13.28 17.06 -31.65
N LEU A 309 12.98 16.65 -30.41
CA LEU A 309 13.28 17.46 -29.23
C LEU A 309 14.78 17.43 -28.95
N GLY A 310 15.43 18.59 -29.04
CA GLY A 310 16.86 18.70 -28.74
C GLY A 310 17.76 17.90 -29.68
N GLY A 311 17.35 17.69 -30.94
CA GLY A 311 18.14 16.96 -31.93
C GLY A 311 18.18 15.43 -31.73
N GLY A 312 17.38 14.88 -30.82
CA GLY A 312 17.35 13.44 -30.52
C GLY A 312 15.95 12.91 -30.20
N CYS A 313 15.91 11.76 -29.52
CA CYS A 313 14.69 11.19 -28.96
C CYS A 313 14.58 11.54 -27.48
N ALA A 314 13.44 12.08 -27.07
CA ALA A 314 13.15 12.38 -25.68
C ALA A 314 11.80 11.79 -25.26
N ARG A 315 11.56 11.74 -23.95
CA ARG A 315 10.28 11.36 -23.36
C ARG A 315 9.87 12.36 -22.31
N TRP A 316 8.60 12.74 -22.34
CA TRP A 316 8.00 13.57 -21.30
C TRP A 316 7.68 12.75 -20.06
N GLY A 317 7.94 13.29 -18.88
CA GLY A 317 7.33 12.80 -17.65
C GLY A 317 5.84 13.13 -17.57
N GLY A 318 5.03 12.32 -16.90
CA GLY A 318 3.58 12.45 -16.75
C GLY A 318 2.83 11.11 -16.91
N PRO A 319 1.50 11.07 -16.77
CA PRO A 319 0.58 12.19 -16.52
C PRO A 319 0.49 12.61 -15.04
N GLY A 320 1.09 11.85 -14.13
CA GLY A 320 1.17 12.19 -12.70
C GLY A 320 2.38 13.08 -12.38
N PRO A 321 2.46 13.62 -11.15
CA PRO A 321 3.55 14.49 -10.70
C PRO A 321 4.85 13.72 -10.36
N SER A 322 4.96 12.45 -10.77
CA SER A 322 6.14 11.62 -10.53
C SER A 322 6.47 10.78 -11.76
N SER A 323 7.76 10.71 -12.06
CA SER A 323 8.33 9.88 -13.13
C SER A 323 9.52 9.10 -12.56
N VAL A 324 9.59 7.81 -12.84
CA VAL A 324 10.58 6.91 -12.24
C VAL A 324 11.38 6.20 -13.32
N LEU A 325 12.69 6.06 -13.13
CA LEU A 325 13.59 5.27 -13.96
C LEU A 325 14.28 4.20 -13.12
N TYR A 326 14.49 3.04 -13.74
CA TYR A 326 15.22 1.92 -13.17
C TYR A 326 16.40 1.56 -14.07
N PRO A 327 17.47 2.37 -14.09
CA PRO A 327 18.66 2.03 -14.86
C PRO A 327 19.29 0.73 -14.34
N ALA A 328 19.87 -0.03 -15.27
CA ALA A 328 20.48 -1.35 -15.06
C ALA A 328 21.80 -1.34 -14.27
N ILE A 329 21.93 -0.42 -13.31
CA ILE A 329 23.15 -0.15 -12.56
C ILE A 329 22.91 -0.38 -11.08
N ALA A 330 23.87 -1.01 -10.41
CA ALA A 330 23.96 -1.06 -8.96
C ALA A 330 24.89 0.07 -8.48
N LEU A 331 24.38 1.00 -7.67
CA LEU A 331 25.19 2.11 -7.16
C LEU A 331 26.21 1.63 -6.12
N GLN A 332 27.49 1.91 -6.37
CA GLN A 332 28.58 1.62 -5.43
C GLN A 332 29.49 2.84 -5.29
N GLY A 333 29.87 3.14 -4.05
CA GLY A 333 30.72 4.30 -3.76
C GLY A 333 30.04 5.62 -4.10
N GLU A 334 30.84 6.59 -4.52
CA GLU A 334 30.36 7.91 -4.93
C GLU A 334 30.06 7.92 -6.43
N THR A 335 28.85 8.33 -6.81
CA THR A 335 28.39 8.36 -8.20
C THR A 335 27.81 9.73 -8.52
N SER A 336 28.24 10.28 -9.66
CA SER A 336 27.65 11.48 -10.27
C SER A 336 26.62 11.05 -11.32
N ILE A 337 25.45 11.68 -11.34
CA ILE A 337 24.38 11.41 -12.29
C ILE A 337 23.95 12.72 -12.95
N ASP A 338 24.07 12.80 -14.27
CA ASP A 338 23.67 13.96 -15.06
C ASP A 338 22.41 13.62 -15.87
N PHE A 339 21.39 14.47 -15.80
CA PHE A 339 20.12 14.33 -16.51
C PHE A 339 20.01 15.39 -17.60
N ASN A 340 20.01 14.97 -18.86
CA ASN A 340 19.94 15.87 -20.01
C ASN A 340 18.48 16.18 -20.37
N ILE A 341 18.01 17.34 -19.90
CA ILE A 341 16.65 17.84 -20.06
C ILE A 341 16.60 18.73 -21.31
N VAL A 342 15.81 18.33 -22.29
CA VAL A 342 15.71 19.04 -23.58
C VAL A 342 14.53 20.02 -23.63
N SER A 343 13.58 19.87 -22.72
CA SER A 343 12.43 20.76 -22.62
C SER A 343 11.80 20.70 -21.23
N VAL A 344 11.16 21.79 -20.82
CA VAL A 344 10.36 21.89 -19.60
C VAL A 344 8.99 22.40 -19.99
N ILE A 345 7.92 21.81 -19.45
CA ILE A 345 6.56 22.24 -19.81
C ILE A 345 6.27 23.65 -19.30
N ASN A 346 6.82 23.98 -18.13
CA ASN A 346 6.58 25.21 -17.40
C ASN A 346 7.66 25.39 -16.33
N ASP A 347 8.16 26.62 -16.17
CA ASP A 347 9.28 26.94 -15.27
C ASP A 347 8.94 26.69 -13.79
N GLU A 348 7.70 26.93 -13.36
CA GLU A 348 7.28 26.68 -11.97
C GLU A 348 7.30 25.18 -11.64
N ILE A 349 6.87 24.35 -12.61
CA ILE A 349 6.93 22.89 -12.45
C ILE A 349 8.39 22.45 -12.34
N TYR A 350 9.27 22.95 -13.21
CA TYR A 350 10.71 22.64 -13.15
C TYR A 350 11.33 23.11 -11.83
N ALA A 351 11.03 24.32 -11.37
CA ALA A 351 11.54 24.86 -10.11
C ALA A 351 11.11 24.02 -8.88
N SER A 352 10.00 23.27 -8.99
CA SER A 352 9.55 22.33 -7.97
C SER A 352 10.15 20.92 -8.07
N MET A 353 11.02 20.68 -9.06
CA MET A 353 11.60 19.37 -9.30
C MET A 353 12.46 18.91 -8.12
N GLN A 354 12.18 17.72 -7.62
CA GLN A 354 12.97 17.03 -6.62
C GLN A 354 13.42 15.69 -7.18
N ILE A 355 14.69 15.34 -6.96
CA ILE A 355 15.24 14.07 -7.42
C ILE A 355 15.48 13.18 -6.20
N PHE A 356 15.00 11.95 -6.27
CA PHE A 356 15.18 10.93 -5.25
C PHE A 356 15.94 9.74 -5.84
N ILE A 357 17.03 9.35 -5.20
CA ILE A 357 17.83 8.18 -5.57
C ILE A 357 17.63 7.12 -4.49
N ASN A 358 17.09 5.95 -4.86
CA ASN A 358 16.75 4.87 -3.95
C ASN A 358 15.92 5.35 -2.74
N GLY A 359 14.96 6.24 -3.01
CA GLY A 359 14.05 6.81 -2.00
C GLY A 359 14.63 7.95 -1.16
N SER A 360 15.93 8.24 -1.26
CA SER A 360 16.57 9.36 -0.56
C SER A 360 16.60 10.61 -1.43
N TYR A 361 16.23 11.76 -0.87
CA TYR A 361 16.33 13.03 -1.58
C TYR A 361 17.79 13.33 -1.93
N ALA A 362 18.03 13.65 -3.19
CA ALA A 362 19.35 13.95 -3.72
C ALA A 362 19.33 15.37 -4.31
N PRO A 363 20.00 16.34 -3.66
CA PRO A 363 20.05 17.70 -4.18
C PRO A 363 20.74 17.71 -5.54
N HIS A 364 20.22 18.52 -6.45
CA HIS A 364 20.75 18.65 -7.81
C HIS A 364 21.19 20.07 -8.09
N GLU A 365 22.24 20.20 -8.88
CA GLU A 365 22.70 21.46 -9.45
C GLU A 365 22.21 21.55 -10.89
N THR A 366 21.82 22.74 -11.34
CA THR A 366 21.39 22.97 -12.72
C THR A 366 22.48 23.70 -13.47
N SER A 367 22.82 23.22 -14.66
CA SER A 367 23.78 23.88 -15.57
C SER A 367 23.30 23.80 -17.01
N ILE A 368 23.88 24.60 -17.90
CA ILE A 368 23.69 24.46 -19.35
C ILE A 368 24.96 23.83 -19.94
N ARG A 369 24.83 22.70 -20.63
CA ARG A 369 25.94 22.03 -21.33
C ARG A 369 25.49 21.67 -22.73
N ASP A 370 26.28 22.04 -23.73
CA ASP A 370 25.98 21.79 -25.16
C ASP A 370 24.60 22.28 -25.60
N GLY A 371 24.10 23.36 -24.99
CA GLY A 371 22.77 23.92 -25.25
C GLY A 371 21.62 23.20 -24.54
N PHE A 372 21.90 22.18 -23.72
CA PHE A 372 20.92 21.45 -22.94
C PHE A 372 20.92 21.86 -21.47
N LEU A 373 19.75 21.79 -20.86
CA LEU A 373 19.60 21.91 -19.42
C LEU A 373 20.04 20.60 -18.77
N VAL A 374 21.02 20.65 -17.89
CA VAL A 374 21.55 19.48 -17.19
C VAL A 374 21.31 19.63 -15.70
N ALA A 375 20.55 18.69 -15.14
CA ALA A 375 20.44 18.53 -13.69
C ALA A 375 21.47 17.48 -13.23
N SER A 376 22.39 17.87 -12.36
CA SER A 376 23.50 17.04 -11.87
C SER A 376 23.30 16.68 -10.41
N VAL A 377 23.36 15.39 -10.08
CA VAL A 377 23.25 14.86 -8.72
C VAL A 377 24.53 14.13 -8.35
N LYS A 378 25.00 14.30 -7.11
CA LYS A 378 26.01 13.43 -6.51
C LYS A 378 25.36 12.60 -5.41
N THR A 379 25.60 11.30 -5.44
CA THR A 379 25.09 10.37 -4.43
C THR A 379 26.19 9.43 -3.96
N ARG A 380 26.09 8.96 -2.73
CA ARG A 380 27.01 7.96 -2.17
C ARG A 380 26.20 6.81 -1.60
N SER A 381 26.46 5.60 -2.08
CA SER A 381 25.92 4.38 -1.48
C SER A 381 26.86 3.93 -0.36
N SER A 382 26.33 3.80 0.86
CA SER A 382 27.10 3.40 2.05
C SER A 382 27.33 1.89 2.16
N GLN A 383 26.70 1.09 1.31
CA GLN A 383 26.84 -0.37 1.26
C GLN A 383 27.07 -0.82 -0.19
N ASP A 384 27.61 -2.03 -0.36
CA ASP A 384 27.55 -2.78 -1.62
C ASP A 384 26.08 -3.04 -1.96
N ASN A 385 25.41 -2.01 -2.48
CA ASN A 385 24.01 -2.10 -2.79
C ASN A 385 23.85 -3.01 -4.00
N THR A 386 23.33 -4.20 -3.76
CA THR A 386 23.03 -5.17 -4.82
C THR A 386 21.67 -4.90 -5.46
N SER A 387 20.89 -3.94 -4.95
CA SER A 387 19.59 -3.58 -5.52
C SER A 387 19.75 -2.70 -6.76
N GLY A 388 18.73 -2.69 -7.63
CA GLY A 388 18.70 -1.80 -8.77
C GLY A 388 18.69 -0.33 -8.34
N THR A 389 19.23 0.54 -9.19
CA THR A 389 19.09 1.99 -8.99
C THR A 389 17.67 2.41 -9.33
N ARG A 390 16.99 3.10 -8.41
CA ARG A 390 15.71 3.76 -8.64
C ARG A 390 15.91 5.27 -8.62
N ILE A 391 15.61 5.93 -9.73
CA ILE A 391 15.66 7.40 -9.87
C ILE A 391 14.23 7.90 -10.00
N GLU A 392 13.76 8.70 -9.06
CA GLU A 392 12.44 9.30 -9.10
C GLU A 392 12.53 10.82 -9.20
N PHE A 393 11.84 11.39 -10.17
CA PHE A 393 11.60 12.82 -10.31
C PHE A 393 10.22 13.13 -9.74
N ARG A 394 10.14 13.98 -8.71
CA ARG A 394 8.87 14.49 -8.15
C ARG A 394 8.70 15.96 -8.49
N PHE A 395 7.46 16.34 -8.75
CA PHE A 395 7.07 17.70 -9.09
C PHE A 395 5.88 18.11 -8.21
N SER A 396 5.65 19.41 -8.08
CA SER A 396 4.45 19.93 -7.40
C SER A 396 3.15 19.65 -8.18
N GLY A 397 3.26 19.37 -9.48
CA GLY A 397 2.13 19.10 -10.36
C GLY A 397 2.56 18.79 -11.78
N VAL A 398 1.58 18.83 -12.68
CA VAL A 398 1.72 18.60 -14.12
C VAL A 398 0.89 19.65 -14.88
N LYS A 399 1.29 20.00 -16.10
CA LYS A 399 0.51 20.87 -17.00
C LYS A 399 0.51 20.25 -18.40
N SER A 400 -0.51 20.54 -19.19
CA SER A 400 -0.51 20.27 -20.63
C SER A 400 0.09 21.44 -21.41
N ALA A 401 0.51 21.21 -22.66
CA ALA A 401 1.00 22.31 -23.50
C ALA A 401 -0.14 23.29 -23.85
N PHE A 402 -1.38 22.81 -23.83
CA PHE A 402 -2.56 23.66 -23.94
C PHE A 402 -2.70 24.61 -22.76
N GLU A 403 -2.60 24.10 -21.53
CA GLU A 403 -2.69 24.93 -20.32
C GLU A 403 -1.50 25.88 -20.17
N ALA A 404 -0.30 25.43 -20.54
CA ALA A 404 0.92 26.22 -20.39
C ALA A 404 1.10 27.27 -21.50
N HIS A 405 0.76 26.92 -22.75
CA HIS A 405 1.14 27.69 -23.94
C HIS A 405 0.03 27.82 -24.99
N GLY A 406 -1.18 27.30 -24.76
CA GLY A 406 -2.29 27.31 -25.72
C GLY A 406 -2.11 26.38 -26.92
N VAL A 407 -1.09 25.51 -26.90
CA VAL A 407 -0.82 24.53 -27.98
C VAL A 407 -1.80 23.35 -27.85
N PRO A 408 -2.42 22.84 -28.92
CA PRO A 408 -3.42 21.77 -28.85
C PRO A 408 -2.82 20.38 -28.56
N ASP A 409 -2.13 20.25 -27.43
CA ASP A 409 -1.65 19.01 -26.84
C ASP A 409 -2.07 19.00 -25.36
N HIS A 410 -3.04 18.14 -25.06
CA HIS A 410 -3.68 18.02 -23.75
C HIS A 410 -2.99 17.00 -22.83
N ARG A 411 -1.91 16.34 -23.29
CA ARG A 411 -1.16 15.41 -22.44
C ARG A 411 -0.54 16.18 -21.28
N ARG A 412 -0.72 15.66 -20.06
CA ARG A 412 -0.14 16.22 -18.84
C ARG A 412 1.35 15.85 -18.77
N LYS A 413 2.20 16.87 -18.69
CA LYS A 413 3.67 16.78 -18.86
C LYS A 413 4.41 17.44 -17.70
N THR A 414 5.69 17.08 -17.54
CA THR A 414 6.66 17.74 -16.64
C THR A 414 7.91 18.19 -17.41
N ILE A 415 8.98 17.42 -17.39
CA ILE A 415 10.21 17.63 -18.16
C ILE A 415 10.27 16.64 -19.32
N ALA A 416 10.96 17.01 -20.39
CA ALA A 416 11.36 16.09 -21.44
C ALA A 416 12.82 15.69 -21.22
N LEU A 417 13.05 14.44 -20.85
CA LEU A 417 14.38 13.89 -20.65
C LEU A 417 14.84 13.24 -21.97
N GLN A 418 16.08 13.48 -22.38
CA GLN A 418 16.68 12.84 -23.55
C GLN A 418 17.61 11.70 -23.15
N SER A 419 18.42 11.91 -22.13
CA SER A 419 19.32 10.88 -21.61
C SER A 419 19.69 11.16 -20.16
N LEU A 420 20.25 10.14 -19.51
CA LEU A 420 20.98 10.30 -18.26
C LEU A 420 22.35 9.63 -18.38
N GLN A 421 23.34 10.21 -17.71
CA GLN A 421 24.71 9.70 -17.66
C GLN A 421 25.07 9.46 -16.20
N MET A 422 25.62 8.28 -15.90
CA MET A 422 26.07 7.90 -14.56
C MET A 422 27.57 7.67 -14.61
N ARG A 423 28.30 8.22 -13.64
CA ARG A 423 29.75 8.07 -13.51
C ARG A 423 30.14 7.75 -12.08
N ARG A 424 30.87 6.66 -11.87
CA ARG A 424 31.46 6.38 -10.55
C ARG A 424 32.73 7.22 -10.39
N ASN A 425 32.78 8.01 -9.32
CA ASN A 425 33.98 8.79 -8.98
C ASN A 425 35.05 7.85 -8.40
N ASP A 426 36.32 8.24 -8.54
CA ASP A 426 37.48 7.47 -8.08
C ASP A 426 37.52 7.25 -6.56
#